data_AF-A0A956I8N6-F1
#
_entry.id   AF-A0A956I8N6-F1
#
_cell.length_a   1.000
_cell.length_b   1.000
_cell.length_c   1.000
_cell.angle_alpha   90.00
_cell.angle_beta   90.00
_cell.angle_gamma   90.00
#
_symmetry.space_group_name_H-M   'P 1'
#
loop_
_entity.id
_entity.type
_entity.pdbx_description
1 polymer ?
#
loop_
_entity_poly.entity_id
_entity_poly.type
_entity_poly.pdbx_seq_one_letter_code
_entity_poly.pdbx_strand_id
1 'polypeptide(L)'
;MRIDVAFDAVAALADGPEAIAIAEVVETATAVVEALRRRGHDARLLPLDDVTMRVRASSADVIFNLAESLRGQTSLEPAVAWVYELEGRAFTGATASTLERCLHKGVTRALLRDADVAIPEGRVIRHADAPLDDLPFPLFLKPVQEDASHGIDLGSVVHDEASARARIASLLERFGHGVLAEAWIDGRELNVSIVQDGDALRVLPAAEIDFSDFPEGAPKVLTYDAKWNEESPEYTGSRAIAAELDDNLRSRVEETALAAFRALGLRGYGRVDLRVDARRIPFVIDVNPNPALARDAGFALAAGRAGLDWDTLVERIALEAATRMPKRKTLGPDRVSLVPLRIDHREELLAHVRATGAFRDDELEVARELIDEGLKALDEEREHPDYEFVVAEHDGRAVGYACFGLASLSDGFFDLYWIVVDPHTQGRGIGRSLLRAAEKRAAARGGRWLVAETSGMPSYEATRAFYRASGYVELGRLPEFYRAGDDKIFFGRALR
;
A
#
# COMPACT_ATOMS: atom_id res chain seq x y z
N MET A 1 -8.41 -10.80 -0.38
CA MET A 1 -6.98 -10.47 -0.48
C MET A 1 -6.43 -10.22 0.92
N ARG A 2 -5.12 -10.35 1.10
CA ARG A 2 -4.41 -9.93 2.31
C ARG A 2 -4.08 -8.45 2.20
N ILE A 3 -4.44 -7.67 3.20
CA ILE A 3 -4.28 -6.21 3.19
C ILE A 3 -3.62 -5.78 4.49
N ASP A 4 -2.51 -5.07 4.38
CA ASP A 4 -1.89 -4.43 5.53
C ASP A 4 -2.26 -2.94 5.52
N VAL A 5 -2.85 -2.45 6.61
CA VAL A 5 -3.28 -1.05 6.78
C VAL A 5 -2.17 -0.30 7.50
N ALA A 6 -1.44 0.53 6.76
CA ALA A 6 -0.24 1.20 7.21
C ALA A 6 -0.52 2.60 7.74
N PHE A 7 0.07 2.96 8.87
CA PHE A 7 -0.06 4.26 9.53
C PHE A 7 1.23 4.59 10.30
N ASP A 8 1.48 5.88 10.56
CA ASP A 8 2.65 6.31 11.33
C ASP A 8 2.54 5.82 12.79
N ALA A 9 3.50 5.03 13.24
CA ALA A 9 3.53 4.47 14.59
C ALA A 9 4.15 5.39 15.62
N VAL A 10 4.94 6.40 15.21
CA VAL A 10 5.50 7.40 16.13
C VAL A 10 4.47 8.45 16.47
N ALA A 11 3.44 8.60 15.64
CA ALA A 11 2.18 9.08 16.13
C ALA A 11 1.85 8.30 17.43
N ALA A 12 1.86 6.98 17.52
CA ALA A 12 1.56 6.27 18.80
C ALA A 12 2.50 6.50 20.04
N LEU A 13 3.47 7.44 20.05
CA LEU A 13 4.50 7.58 21.09
C LEU A 13 4.69 8.99 21.72
N ALA A 14 3.87 10.00 21.40
CA ALA A 14 4.03 11.36 21.95
C ALA A 14 3.09 11.68 23.13
N ASP A 15 3.52 12.57 24.05
CA ASP A 15 2.72 13.12 25.16
C ASP A 15 2.16 14.51 24.80
N GLY A 16 0.92 14.84 25.18
CA GLY A 16 0.30 16.17 24.98
C GLY A 16 -0.78 16.23 23.89
N PRO A 17 -1.11 17.40 23.31
CA PRO A 17 -2.10 17.56 22.22
C PRO A 17 -1.82 16.67 21.01
N GLU A 18 -0.55 16.35 20.79
CA GLU A 18 -0.10 15.37 19.81
C GLU A 18 -0.81 14.02 20.06
N ALA A 19 -0.99 13.56 21.30
CA ALA A 19 -1.60 12.27 21.65
C ALA A 19 -3.06 12.09 21.18
N ILE A 20 -3.78 13.18 20.92
CA ILE A 20 -5.17 13.14 20.41
C ILE A 20 -5.16 12.83 18.91
N ALA A 21 -4.35 13.55 18.12
CA ALA A 21 -4.17 13.29 16.68
C ALA A 21 -3.68 11.86 16.41
N ILE A 22 -2.95 11.29 17.37
CA ILE A 22 -2.42 9.93 17.37
C ILE A 22 -3.52 8.88 17.55
N ALA A 23 -4.39 9.09 18.54
CA ALA A 23 -5.51 8.18 18.82
C ALA A 23 -6.46 8.11 17.62
N GLU A 24 -6.71 9.24 16.96
CA GLU A 24 -7.55 9.33 15.76
C GLU A 24 -6.98 8.55 14.57
N VAL A 25 -5.66 8.60 14.35
CA VAL A 25 -4.99 7.84 13.27
C VAL A 25 -5.10 6.34 13.53
N VAL A 26 -4.86 5.90 14.77
CA VAL A 26 -4.97 4.47 15.14
C VAL A 26 -6.43 4.00 15.09
N GLU A 27 -7.37 4.83 15.53
CA GLU A 27 -8.81 4.56 15.45
C GLU A 27 -9.25 4.40 13.99
N THR A 28 -8.84 5.32 13.12
CA THR A 28 -9.13 5.25 11.68
C THR A 28 -8.54 4.01 11.06
N ALA A 29 -7.26 3.69 11.34
CA ALA A 29 -6.62 2.48 10.83
C ALA A 29 -7.33 1.20 11.31
N THR A 30 -7.75 1.17 12.57
CA THR A 30 -8.51 0.06 13.16
C THR A 30 -9.87 -0.09 12.48
N ALA A 31 -10.60 1.01 12.31
CA ALA A 31 -11.88 1.02 11.62
C ALA A 31 -11.75 0.52 10.17
N VAL A 32 -10.67 0.88 9.47
CA VAL A 32 -10.39 0.44 8.09
C VAL A 32 -10.14 -1.07 8.06
N VAL A 33 -9.33 -1.60 8.98
CA VAL A 33 -9.11 -3.04 9.13
C VAL A 33 -10.44 -3.78 9.34
N GLU A 34 -11.29 -3.27 10.23
CA GLU A 34 -12.59 -3.90 10.51
C GLU A 34 -13.54 -3.86 9.32
N ALA A 35 -13.61 -2.75 8.58
CA ALA A 35 -14.39 -2.67 7.35
C ALA A 35 -13.91 -3.68 6.32
N LEU A 36 -12.60 -3.73 6.06
CA LEU A 36 -12.03 -4.70 5.11
C LEU A 36 -12.32 -6.15 5.53
N ARG A 37 -12.29 -6.47 6.83
CA ARG A 37 -12.69 -7.79 7.36
C ARG A 37 -14.17 -8.08 7.15
N ARG A 38 -15.07 -7.12 7.41
CA ARG A 38 -16.52 -7.26 7.13
C ARG A 38 -16.81 -7.48 5.65
N ARG A 39 -15.96 -6.94 4.76
CA ARG A 39 -16.00 -7.14 3.31
C ARG A 39 -15.31 -8.44 2.84
N GLY A 40 -14.79 -9.25 3.76
CA GLY A 40 -14.24 -10.58 3.45
C GLY A 40 -12.75 -10.60 3.09
N HIS A 41 -11.98 -9.59 3.46
CA HIS A 41 -10.53 -9.56 3.30
C HIS A 41 -9.78 -9.95 4.58
N ASP A 42 -8.56 -10.49 4.46
CA ASP A 42 -7.65 -10.69 5.59
C ASP A 42 -6.88 -9.38 5.80
N ALA A 43 -7.40 -8.51 6.66
CA ALA A 43 -6.80 -7.21 6.94
C ALA A 43 -6.12 -7.16 8.31
N ARG A 44 -4.97 -6.47 8.39
CA ARG A 44 -4.17 -6.31 9.62
C ARG A 44 -3.57 -4.91 9.69
N LEU A 45 -3.26 -4.46 10.91
CA LEU A 45 -2.54 -3.22 11.14
C LEU A 45 -1.05 -3.38 10.80
N LEU A 46 -0.47 -2.36 10.17
CA LEU A 46 0.96 -2.26 9.86
C LEU A 46 1.53 -0.93 10.41
N PRO A 47 1.89 -0.88 11.71
CA PRO A 47 2.53 0.30 12.29
C PRO A 47 3.89 0.54 11.62
N LEU A 48 4.16 1.78 11.18
CA LEU A 48 5.40 2.17 10.48
C LEU A 48 6.46 2.76 11.42
N ASP A 49 6.87 2.01 12.44
CA ASP A 49 8.00 2.33 13.32
C ASP A 49 9.36 2.22 12.60
N ASP A 50 9.55 1.13 11.85
CA ASP A 50 10.59 0.95 10.85
C ASP A 50 9.94 0.62 9.49
N VAL A 51 9.64 1.67 8.73
CA VAL A 51 8.96 1.55 7.44
C VAL A 51 9.65 0.56 6.49
N THR A 52 10.99 0.50 6.47
CA THR A 52 11.70 -0.39 5.53
C THR A 52 11.54 -1.85 5.95
N MET A 53 11.77 -2.15 7.23
CA MET A 53 11.63 -3.52 7.73
C MET A 53 10.18 -4.01 7.64
N ARG A 54 9.21 -3.18 8.04
CA ARG A 54 7.78 -3.50 8.05
C ARG A 54 7.25 -3.81 6.66
N VAL A 55 7.59 -2.97 5.68
CA VAL A 55 7.16 -3.17 4.28
C VAL A 55 7.82 -4.40 3.66
N ARG A 56 9.09 -4.64 3.93
CA ARG A 56 9.79 -5.85 3.47
C ARG A 56 9.17 -7.12 4.04
N ALA A 57 8.89 -7.13 5.34
CA ALA A 57 8.31 -8.27 6.04
C ALA A 57 6.84 -8.51 5.72
N SER A 58 6.13 -7.50 5.20
CA SER A 58 4.72 -7.63 4.82
C SER A 58 4.52 -8.74 3.79
N SER A 59 3.56 -9.63 4.04
CA SER A 59 3.13 -10.64 3.06
C SER A 59 1.84 -10.24 2.35
N ALA A 60 1.33 -9.02 2.60
CA ALA A 60 0.07 -8.55 2.05
C ALA A 60 0.12 -8.41 0.53
N ASP A 61 -1.05 -8.57 -0.08
CA ASP A 61 -1.26 -8.38 -1.52
C ASP A 61 -1.33 -6.88 -1.85
N VAL A 62 -1.89 -6.07 -0.93
CA VAL A 62 -2.01 -4.61 -1.02
C VAL A 62 -1.65 -3.98 0.34
N ILE A 63 -0.98 -2.84 0.31
CA ILE A 63 -0.82 -1.96 1.48
C ILE A 63 -1.84 -0.82 1.36
N PHE A 64 -2.77 -0.74 2.31
CA PHE A 64 -3.66 0.40 2.46
C PHE A 64 -2.91 1.50 3.20
N ASN A 65 -2.48 2.53 2.46
CA ASN A 65 -1.70 3.64 3.00
C ASN A 65 -2.61 4.67 3.67
N LEU A 66 -2.45 4.86 4.99
CA LEU A 66 -3.01 5.95 5.78
C LEU A 66 -1.90 6.82 6.41
N ALA A 67 -0.65 6.64 6.00
CA ALA A 67 0.44 7.45 6.52
C ALA A 67 0.41 8.82 5.85
N GLU A 68 0.01 9.85 6.61
CA GLU A 68 0.09 11.28 6.24
C GLU A 68 1.36 11.95 6.80
N SER A 69 2.17 11.19 7.54
CA SER A 69 3.46 11.60 8.09
C SER A 69 4.31 10.38 8.39
N LEU A 70 5.59 10.61 8.71
CA LEU A 70 6.47 9.58 9.24
C LEU A 70 7.31 10.19 10.35
N ARG A 71 7.36 9.55 11.53
CA ARG A 71 8.04 10.11 12.71
C ARG A 71 7.46 11.47 13.13
N GLY A 72 6.15 11.66 12.94
CA GLY A 72 5.46 12.91 13.21
C GLY A 72 5.78 14.04 12.22
N GLN A 73 6.50 13.76 11.12
CA GLN A 73 6.88 14.76 10.12
C GLN A 73 6.12 14.53 8.81
N THR A 74 5.21 15.44 8.46
CA THR A 74 4.45 15.41 7.20
C THR A 74 5.35 15.46 5.97
N SER A 75 6.49 16.18 6.05
CA SER A 75 7.48 16.23 4.97
C SER A 75 8.09 14.87 4.61
N LEU A 76 7.96 13.86 5.48
CA LEU A 76 8.43 12.50 5.26
C LEU A 76 7.34 11.56 4.71
N GLU A 77 6.11 12.02 4.51
CA GLU A 77 5.03 11.23 3.88
C GLU A 77 5.47 10.58 2.55
N PRO A 78 6.14 11.29 1.61
CA PRO A 78 6.58 10.68 0.35
C PRO A 78 7.58 9.54 0.54
N ALA A 79 8.36 9.56 1.64
CA ALA A 79 9.35 8.51 1.92
C ALA A 79 8.66 7.15 2.17
N VAL A 80 7.46 7.15 2.74
CA VAL A 80 6.67 5.93 2.96
C VAL A 80 6.29 5.30 1.62
N ALA A 81 5.73 6.09 0.71
CA ALA A 81 5.37 5.63 -0.63
C ALA A 81 6.60 5.21 -1.46
N TRP A 82 7.75 5.88 -1.30
CA TRP A 82 9.00 5.47 -1.95
C TRP A 82 9.42 4.05 -1.55
N VAL A 83 9.30 3.69 -0.27
CA VAL A 83 9.59 2.33 0.19
C VAL A 83 8.62 1.33 -0.43
N TYR A 84 7.33 1.63 -0.53
CA TYR A 84 6.37 0.76 -1.22
C TYR A 84 6.75 0.54 -2.69
N GLU A 85 7.14 1.60 -3.39
CA GLU A 85 7.54 1.55 -4.80
C GLU A 85 8.84 0.76 -5.01
N LEU A 86 9.85 0.99 -4.16
CA LEU A 86 11.13 0.26 -4.19
C LEU A 86 10.96 -1.24 -3.94
N GLU A 87 10.05 -1.60 -3.03
CA GLU A 87 9.73 -3.00 -2.70
C GLU A 87 8.68 -3.60 -3.66
N GLY A 88 8.25 -2.86 -4.69
CA GLY A 88 7.31 -3.34 -5.70
C GLY A 88 5.91 -3.67 -5.14
N ARG A 89 5.50 -3.02 -4.06
CA ARG A 89 4.21 -3.25 -3.39
C ARG A 89 3.10 -2.51 -4.13
N ALA A 90 1.92 -3.14 -4.22
CA ALA A 90 0.71 -2.42 -4.55
C ALA A 90 0.20 -1.67 -3.33
N PHE A 91 -0.15 -0.40 -3.50
CA PHE A 91 -0.68 0.42 -2.42
C PHE A 91 -1.73 1.42 -2.89
N THR A 92 -2.53 1.87 -1.94
CA THR A 92 -3.63 2.83 -2.15
C THR A 92 -3.11 4.25 -2.31
N GLY A 93 -3.83 5.05 -3.10
CA GLY A 93 -3.55 6.48 -3.25
C GLY A 93 -2.33 6.81 -4.12
N ALA A 94 -1.85 8.03 -3.91
CA ALA A 94 -0.85 8.72 -4.73
C ALA A 94 0.54 8.07 -4.70
N THR A 95 1.34 8.28 -5.76
CA THR A 95 2.76 7.87 -5.79
C THR A 95 3.61 8.75 -4.88
N ALA A 96 4.83 8.32 -4.57
CA ALA A 96 5.79 9.14 -3.83
C ALA A 96 6.03 10.50 -4.51
N SER A 97 6.23 10.49 -5.83
CA SER A 97 6.43 11.72 -6.61
C SER A 97 5.19 12.64 -6.62
N THR A 98 3.99 12.07 -6.57
CA THR A 98 2.74 12.83 -6.51
C THR A 98 2.59 13.48 -5.13
N LEU A 99 2.86 12.73 -4.06
CA LEU A 99 2.84 13.26 -2.68
C LEU A 99 3.81 14.43 -2.55
N GLU A 100 5.07 14.27 -3.00
CA GLU A 100 6.08 15.31 -2.97
C GLU A 100 5.65 16.59 -3.73
N ARG A 101 5.03 16.44 -4.90
CA ARG A 101 4.53 17.58 -5.68
C ARG A 101 3.45 18.34 -4.91
N CYS A 102 2.50 17.63 -4.30
CA CYS A 102 1.37 18.24 -3.60
C CYS A 102 1.78 18.91 -2.29
N LEU A 103 2.74 18.36 -1.55
CA LEU A 103 3.25 18.92 -0.29
C LEU A 103 3.99 20.25 -0.47
N HIS A 104 4.40 20.61 -1.69
CA HIS A 104 5.04 21.89 -1.97
C HIS A 104 4.14 22.75 -2.86
N LYS A 105 3.39 23.68 -2.25
CA LYS A 105 2.38 24.53 -2.92
C LYS A 105 2.94 25.32 -4.12
N GLY A 106 4.22 25.68 -4.12
CA GLY A 106 4.89 26.29 -5.27
C GLY A 106 5.06 25.36 -6.48
N VAL A 107 5.30 24.07 -6.26
CA VAL A 107 5.44 23.03 -7.29
C VAL A 107 4.06 22.68 -7.82
N THR A 108 3.09 22.43 -6.92
CA THR A 108 1.68 22.25 -7.24
C THR A 108 1.20 23.33 -8.20
N ARG A 109 1.39 24.59 -7.82
CA ARG A 109 0.96 25.74 -8.60
C ARG A 109 1.62 25.83 -9.98
N ALA A 110 2.91 25.51 -10.08
CA ALA A 110 3.61 25.51 -11.37
C ALA A 110 3.03 24.47 -12.34
N LEU A 111 2.76 23.26 -11.85
CA LEU A 111 2.15 22.17 -12.65
C LEU A 111 0.70 22.46 -13.03
N LEU A 112 -0.08 23.04 -12.11
CA LEU A 112 -1.46 23.45 -12.40
C LEU A 112 -1.51 24.53 -13.48
N ARG A 113 -0.60 25.52 -13.41
CA ARG A 113 -0.50 26.57 -14.43
C ARG A 113 -0.14 26.00 -15.80
N ASP A 114 0.84 25.11 -15.86
CA ASP A 114 1.28 24.47 -17.12
C ASP A 114 0.15 23.66 -17.78
N ALA A 115 -0.76 23.11 -16.97
CA ALA A 115 -1.94 22.40 -17.41
C ALA A 115 -3.19 23.30 -17.64
N ASP A 116 -3.01 24.62 -17.71
CA ASP A 116 -4.09 25.61 -17.88
C ASP A 116 -5.22 25.51 -16.82
N VAL A 117 -4.89 25.01 -15.62
CA VAL A 117 -5.85 24.93 -14.51
C VAL A 117 -5.91 26.28 -13.79
N ALA A 118 -7.13 26.78 -13.61
CA ALA A 118 -7.37 28.04 -12.90
C ALA A 118 -6.87 27.98 -11.45
N ILE A 119 -5.95 28.88 -11.13
CA ILE A 119 -5.34 29.07 -9.80
C ILE A 119 -5.31 30.57 -9.50
N PRO A 120 -5.30 30.99 -8.23
CA PRO A 120 -5.15 32.40 -7.91
C PRO A 120 -3.82 32.95 -8.44
N GLU A 121 -3.84 34.19 -8.94
CA GLU A 121 -2.63 34.89 -9.38
C GLU A 121 -1.69 35.07 -8.18
N GLY A 122 -0.39 34.87 -8.35
CA GLY A 122 0.51 34.79 -7.21
C GLY A 122 1.87 34.18 -7.50
N ARG A 123 2.71 34.13 -6.46
CA ARG A 123 4.05 33.55 -6.49
C ARG A 123 4.55 33.16 -5.10
N VAL A 124 5.60 32.35 -5.08
CA VAL A 124 6.35 32.04 -3.85
C VAL A 124 7.34 33.16 -3.55
N ILE A 125 7.25 33.70 -2.34
CA ILE A 125 8.15 34.68 -1.76
C ILE A 125 9.15 33.96 -0.84
N ARG A 126 10.44 34.17 -1.08
CA ARG A 126 11.53 33.56 -0.28
C ARG A 126 12.28 34.57 0.60
N HIS A 127 12.06 35.86 0.36
CA HIS A 127 12.70 36.96 1.08
C HIS A 127 11.67 38.07 1.32
N ALA A 128 11.68 38.69 2.49
CA ALA A 128 10.68 39.69 2.88
C ALA A 128 10.74 40.99 2.05
N ASP A 129 11.88 41.27 1.42
CA ASP A 129 12.13 42.40 0.54
C ASP A 129 11.80 42.12 -0.93
N ALA A 130 11.33 40.90 -1.25
CA ALA A 130 10.89 40.59 -2.60
C ALA A 130 9.84 41.62 -3.09
N PRO A 131 9.85 42.00 -4.38
CA PRO A 131 8.84 42.88 -4.96
C PRO A 131 7.43 42.28 -4.78
N LEU A 132 6.41 43.13 -4.64
CA LEU A 132 4.99 42.77 -4.50
C LEU A 132 4.07 43.65 -5.39
N ASP A 133 4.66 44.55 -6.17
CA ASP A 133 4.04 45.66 -6.90
C ASP A 133 3.09 45.23 -8.03
N ASP A 134 3.25 44.03 -8.55
CA ASP A 134 2.43 43.41 -9.59
C ASP A 134 1.34 42.46 -9.05
N LEU A 135 1.25 42.26 -7.72
CA LEU A 135 0.27 41.35 -7.14
C LEU A 135 -1.09 42.05 -6.87
N PRO A 136 -2.22 41.40 -7.19
CA PRO A 136 -3.54 42.01 -7.03
C PRO A 136 -4.04 41.87 -5.59
N PHE A 137 -3.91 42.94 -4.80
CA PHE A 137 -4.47 43.00 -3.44
C PHE A 137 -6.02 42.95 -3.46
N PRO A 138 -6.66 42.35 -2.44
CA PRO A 138 -6.06 41.70 -1.26
C PRO A 138 -5.34 40.38 -1.59
N LEU A 139 -4.33 40.04 -0.79
CA LEU A 139 -3.56 38.81 -0.92
C LEU A 139 -3.90 37.83 0.20
N PHE A 140 -3.81 36.54 -0.12
CA PHE A 140 -3.76 35.45 0.82
C PHE A 140 -2.32 34.95 0.97
N LEU A 141 -1.85 34.88 2.21
CA LEU A 141 -0.48 34.50 2.57
C LEU A 141 -0.50 33.21 3.37
N LYS A 142 0.13 32.17 2.83
CA LYS A 142 0.26 30.87 3.50
C LYS A 142 1.68 30.29 3.36
N PRO A 143 2.17 29.52 4.35
CA PRO A 143 3.44 28.82 4.19
C PRO A 143 3.38 27.81 3.03
N VAL A 144 4.50 27.60 2.32
CA VAL A 144 4.52 26.78 1.10
C VAL A 144 4.47 25.28 1.35
N GLN A 145 4.97 24.81 2.50
CA GLN A 145 5.16 23.39 2.81
C GLN A 145 4.43 22.94 4.10
N GLU A 146 3.44 23.73 4.53
CA GLU A 146 2.61 23.41 5.70
C GLU A 146 1.22 22.99 5.25
N ASP A 147 0.58 22.11 6.02
CA ASP A 147 -0.77 21.61 5.79
C ASP A 147 -1.66 21.84 7.02
N ALA A 148 -2.89 21.33 7.01
CA ALA A 148 -3.83 21.43 8.14
C ALA A 148 -4.12 22.88 8.62
N SER A 149 -3.99 23.86 7.72
CA SER A 149 -4.06 25.30 8.03
C SER A 149 -2.99 25.82 8.99
N HIS A 150 -1.90 25.09 9.20
CA HIS A 150 -0.79 25.56 10.03
C HIS A 150 -0.14 26.80 9.39
N GLY A 151 -0.05 27.89 10.16
CA GLY A 151 0.37 29.21 9.66
C GLY A 151 -0.71 30.03 8.94
N ILE A 152 -1.96 29.58 8.94
CA ILE A 152 -3.11 30.30 8.41
C ILE A 152 -4.01 30.79 9.57
N ASP A 153 -4.14 32.10 9.68
CA ASP A 153 -5.03 32.78 10.63
C ASP A 153 -5.74 33.96 9.92
N LEU A 154 -6.54 34.74 10.64
CA LEU A 154 -7.26 35.88 10.04
C LEU A 154 -6.32 36.93 9.42
N GLY A 155 -5.07 37.02 9.89
CA GLY A 155 -4.02 37.87 9.33
C GLY A 155 -3.36 37.33 8.06
N SER A 156 -3.76 36.15 7.58
CA SER A 156 -3.35 35.63 6.28
C SER A 156 -4.01 36.35 5.11
N VAL A 157 -5.10 37.08 5.32
CA VAL A 157 -5.69 37.97 4.29
C VAL A 157 -5.23 39.39 4.53
N VAL A 158 -4.44 39.94 3.61
CA VAL A 158 -3.81 41.27 3.72
C VAL A 158 -4.26 42.19 2.59
N HIS A 159 -4.50 43.46 2.91
CA HIS A 159 -5.10 44.43 1.98
C HIS A 159 -4.11 45.46 1.41
N ASP A 160 -2.90 45.51 1.96
CA ASP A 160 -1.86 46.46 1.52
C ASP A 160 -0.45 45.86 1.66
N GLU A 161 0.52 46.51 1.01
CA GLU A 161 1.90 46.03 0.97
C GLU A 161 2.56 46.01 2.35
N ALA A 162 2.24 46.96 3.24
CA ALA A 162 2.85 47.05 4.56
C ALA A 162 2.45 45.84 5.42
N SER A 163 1.15 45.51 5.47
CA SER A 163 0.62 44.33 6.15
C SER A 163 1.13 43.03 5.51
N ALA A 164 1.23 42.97 4.18
CA ALA A 164 1.81 41.82 3.49
C ALA A 164 3.27 41.57 3.88
N ARG A 165 4.12 42.61 3.89
CA ARG A 165 5.54 42.48 4.26
C ARG A 165 5.72 42.03 5.70
N ALA A 166 4.93 42.58 6.62
CA ALA A 166 4.96 42.19 8.03
C ALA A 166 4.57 40.70 8.19
N ARG A 167 3.50 40.26 7.52
CA ARG A 167 3.06 38.87 7.57
C ARG A 167 4.05 37.91 6.91
N ILE A 168 4.60 38.27 5.74
CA ILE A 168 5.64 37.48 5.05
C ILE A 168 6.85 37.30 5.96
N ALA A 169 7.36 38.37 6.58
CA ALA A 169 8.51 38.29 7.48
C ALA A 169 8.24 37.34 8.66
N SER A 170 7.07 37.45 9.29
CA SER A 170 6.67 36.58 10.40
C SER A 170 6.56 35.11 9.99
N LEU A 171 5.97 34.81 8.82
CA LEU A 171 5.87 33.44 8.32
C LEU A 171 7.25 32.87 7.93
N LEU A 172 8.11 33.65 7.26
CA LEU A 172 9.47 33.22 6.93
C LEU A 172 10.29 32.91 8.18
N GLU A 173 10.19 33.74 9.22
CA GLU A 173 10.88 33.53 10.50
C GLU A 173 10.37 32.27 11.22
N ARG A 174 9.05 32.07 11.27
CA ARG A 174 8.44 30.94 11.98
C ARG A 174 8.70 29.59 11.29
N PHE A 175 8.64 29.55 9.96
CA PHE A 175 8.62 28.29 9.20
C PHE A 175 9.93 27.96 8.50
N GLY A 176 10.82 28.95 8.28
CA GLY A 176 12.13 28.74 7.66
C GLY A 176 12.08 28.36 6.16
N HIS A 177 10.92 28.40 5.53
CA HIS A 177 10.73 28.16 4.10
C HIS A 177 9.82 29.22 3.47
N GLY A 178 9.63 29.17 2.15
CA GLY A 178 8.90 30.21 1.41
C GLY A 178 7.44 30.38 1.84
N VAL A 179 6.87 31.54 1.47
CA VAL A 179 5.47 31.93 1.65
C VAL A 179 4.82 32.05 0.28
N LEU A 180 3.68 31.40 0.07
CA LEU A 180 2.87 31.61 -1.11
C LEU A 180 2.01 32.87 -0.90
N ALA A 181 2.24 33.87 -1.75
CA ALA A 181 1.42 35.07 -1.82
C ALA A 181 0.55 34.99 -3.08
N GLU A 182 -0.77 34.95 -2.89
CA GLU A 182 -1.73 34.77 -3.97
C GLU A 182 -2.93 35.69 -3.83
N ALA A 183 -3.62 35.99 -4.93
CA ALA A 183 -4.82 36.81 -4.95
C ALA A 183 -5.89 36.19 -4.05
N TRP A 184 -6.46 36.98 -3.15
CA TRP A 184 -7.58 36.51 -2.33
C TRP A 184 -8.82 36.33 -3.20
N ILE A 185 -9.37 35.11 -3.19
CA ILE A 185 -10.62 34.78 -3.89
C ILE A 185 -11.78 34.87 -2.91
N ASP A 186 -12.36 36.06 -2.78
CA ASP A 186 -13.55 36.26 -1.97
C ASP A 186 -14.77 35.59 -2.63
N GLY A 187 -15.23 34.49 -2.04
CA GLY A 187 -16.18 33.58 -2.67
C GLY A 187 -16.38 32.29 -1.91
N ARG A 188 -17.11 31.35 -2.52
CA ARG A 188 -17.47 30.04 -1.92
C ARG A 188 -16.25 29.15 -1.82
N GLU A 189 -16.09 28.42 -0.72
CA GLU A 189 -15.01 27.42 -0.56
C GLU A 189 -15.60 26.01 -0.67
N LEU A 190 -15.09 25.23 -1.62
CA LEU A 190 -15.61 23.91 -1.96
C LEU A 190 -14.53 22.84 -1.80
N ASN A 191 -14.91 21.67 -1.28
CA ASN A 191 -14.07 20.48 -1.29
C ASN A 191 -14.63 19.46 -2.29
N VAL A 192 -13.80 19.06 -3.25
CA VAL A 192 -14.18 18.13 -4.33
C VAL A 192 -13.39 16.84 -4.17
N SER A 193 -14.07 15.81 -3.67
CA SER A 193 -13.47 14.48 -3.50
C SER A 193 -13.58 13.68 -4.80
N ILE A 194 -12.50 13.04 -5.20
CA ILE A 194 -12.40 12.23 -6.42
C ILE A 194 -11.94 10.84 -6.03
N VAL A 195 -12.60 9.82 -6.60
CA VAL A 195 -12.24 8.42 -6.41
C VAL A 195 -12.21 7.73 -7.77
N GLN A 196 -11.26 6.82 -7.95
CA GLN A 196 -11.15 6.01 -9.14
C GLN A 196 -12.18 4.87 -9.10
N ASP A 197 -12.86 4.68 -10.23
CA ASP A 197 -13.92 3.70 -10.45
C ASP A 197 -13.59 2.86 -11.68
N GLY A 198 -12.85 1.77 -11.47
CA GLY A 198 -12.22 1.04 -12.57
C GLY A 198 -11.23 1.95 -13.32
N ASP A 199 -11.46 2.13 -14.61
CA ASP A 199 -10.61 2.96 -15.48
C ASP A 199 -11.02 4.45 -15.51
N ALA A 200 -12.11 4.82 -14.83
CA ALA A 200 -12.64 6.18 -14.81
C ALA A 200 -12.37 6.90 -13.48
N LEU A 201 -12.33 8.23 -13.51
CA LEU A 201 -12.38 9.06 -12.31
C LEU A 201 -13.82 9.47 -12.05
N ARG A 202 -14.31 9.22 -10.84
CA ARG A 202 -15.63 9.65 -10.38
C ARG A 202 -15.46 10.82 -9.41
N VAL A 203 -16.02 11.97 -9.77
CA VAL A 203 -16.16 13.10 -8.85
C VAL A 203 -17.34 12.84 -7.92
N LEU A 204 -17.13 13.01 -6.62
CA LEU A 204 -18.17 12.88 -5.60
C LEU A 204 -18.88 14.24 -5.39
N PRO A 205 -20.12 14.25 -4.85
CA PRO A 205 -20.82 15.49 -4.55
C PRO A 205 -19.96 16.44 -3.70
N ALA A 206 -19.76 17.66 -4.20
CA ALA A 206 -18.94 18.65 -3.53
C ALA A 206 -19.51 19.01 -2.15
N ALA A 207 -18.60 19.24 -1.19
CA ALA A 207 -18.93 19.89 0.07
C ALA A 207 -18.62 21.38 -0.04
N GLU A 208 -19.28 22.19 0.76
CA GLU A 208 -19.02 23.62 0.90
C GLU A 208 -18.71 23.93 2.37
N ILE A 209 -17.74 24.81 2.61
CA ILE A 209 -17.54 25.40 3.92
C ILE A 209 -18.50 26.58 4.05
N ASP A 210 -19.51 26.40 4.90
CA ASP A 210 -20.47 27.43 5.22
C ASP A 210 -19.91 28.36 6.31
N PHE A 211 -19.78 29.64 5.97
CA PHE A 211 -19.30 30.70 6.83
C PHE A 211 -20.43 31.67 7.25
N SER A 212 -21.69 31.24 7.18
CA SER A 212 -22.85 32.10 7.49
C SER A 212 -22.86 32.60 8.92
N ASP A 213 -22.30 31.83 9.85
CA ASP A 213 -22.19 32.16 11.28
C ASP A 213 -20.76 32.58 11.67
N PHE A 214 -19.89 32.82 10.70
CA PHE A 214 -18.50 33.22 10.92
C PHE A 214 -18.42 34.66 11.46
N PRO A 215 -17.40 35.03 12.26
CA PRO A 215 -17.30 36.37 12.85
C PRO A 215 -17.48 37.51 11.83
N GLU A 216 -18.33 38.48 12.17
CA GLU A 216 -18.66 39.59 11.27
C GLU A 216 -17.41 40.43 10.93
N GLY A 217 -17.22 40.70 9.64
CA GLY A 217 -16.06 41.44 9.13
C GLY A 217 -14.76 40.65 9.05
N ALA A 218 -14.71 39.41 9.56
CA ALA A 218 -13.55 38.54 9.39
C ALA A 218 -13.49 37.96 7.97
N PRO A 219 -12.28 37.75 7.41
CA PRO A 219 -12.13 37.04 6.16
C PRO A 219 -12.65 35.60 6.31
N LYS A 220 -13.50 35.16 5.38
CA LYS A 220 -14.11 33.82 5.37
C LYS A 220 -13.11 32.77 4.92
N VAL A 221 -12.20 32.40 5.82
CA VAL A 221 -11.11 31.44 5.60
C VAL A 221 -11.12 30.37 6.69
N LEU A 222 -10.84 29.13 6.30
CA LEU A 222 -10.70 28.02 7.23
C LEU A 222 -9.32 28.05 7.92
N THR A 223 -9.19 28.90 8.95
CA THR A 223 -7.97 29.09 9.76
C THR A 223 -7.59 27.84 10.55
N TYR A 224 -6.42 27.85 11.20
CA TYR A 224 -6.06 26.82 12.17
C TYR A 224 -7.10 26.73 13.30
N ASP A 225 -7.52 27.86 13.88
CA ASP A 225 -8.54 27.89 14.93
C ASP A 225 -9.88 27.34 14.44
N ALA A 226 -10.29 27.65 13.20
CA ALA A 226 -11.49 27.11 12.58
C ALA A 226 -11.50 25.58 12.45
N LYS A 227 -10.33 24.92 12.48
CA LYS A 227 -10.20 23.46 12.36
C LYS A 227 -9.98 22.74 13.69
N TRP A 228 -9.17 23.32 14.55
CA TRP A 228 -8.58 22.58 15.68
C TRP A 228 -8.94 23.16 17.05
N ASN A 229 -9.52 24.36 17.10
CA ASN A 229 -9.88 25.02 18.34
C ASN A 229 -11.40 25.04 18.49
N GLU A 230 -11.96 23.99 19.07
CA GLU A 230 -13.42 23.82 19.23
C GLU A 230 -14.09 24.97 20.01
N GLU A 231 -13.32 25.68 20.85
CA GLU A 231 -13.80 26.82 21.64
C GLU A 231 -13.75 28.14 20.85
N SER A 232 -13.16 28.17 19.66
CA SER A 232 -13.01 29.39 18.88
C SER A 232 -14.32 29.83 18.20
N PRO A 233 -14.55 31.14 18.05
CA PRO A 233 -15.62 31.66 17.20
C PRO A 233 -15.51 31.18 15.75
N GLU A 234 -14.30 30.99 15.24
CA GLU A 234 -14.06 30.49 13.88
C GLU A 234 -14.52 29.04 13.70
N TYR A 235 -14.30 28.17 14.69
CA TYR A 235 -14.72 26.77 14.63
C TYR A 235 -16.25 26.66 14.67
N THR A 236 -16.88 27.33 15.63
CA THR A 236 -18.35 27.33 15.76
C THR A 236 -19.04 28.04 14.58
N GLY A 237 -18.38 29.02 13.98
CA GLY A 237 -18.87 29.79 12.83
C GLY A 237 -18.60 29.17 11.46
N SER A 238 -17.93 28.02 11.38
CA SER A 238 -17.65 27.32 10.11
C SER A 238 -18.08 25.85 10.16
N ARG A 239 -18.68 25.36 9.08
CA ARG A 239 -19.11 23.95 9.00
C ARG A 239 -19.11 23.43 7.57
N ALA A 240 -18.83 22.14 7.40
CA ALA A 240 -18.92 21.48 6.12
C ALA A 240 -20.37 21.05 5.81
N ILE A 241 -20.96 21.60 4.76
CA ILE A 241 -22.30 21.26 4.27
C ILE A 241 -22.26 20.63 2.88
N ALA A 242 -23.40 20.17 2.37
CA ALA A 242 -23.50 19.78 0.96
C ALA A 242 -23.55 21.03 0.09
N ALA A 243 -22.73 21.09 -0.97
CA ALA A 243 -22.71 22.24 -1.85
C ALA A 243 -23.95 22.24 -2.76
N GLU A 244 -24.71 23.34 -2.73
CA GLU A 244 -25.80 23.57 -3.68
C GLU A 244 -25.25 24.24 -4.94
N LEU A 245 -25.13 23.46 -6.02
CA LEU A 245 -24.59 23.88 -7.31
C LEU A 245 -25.61 23.60 -8.41
N ASP A 246 -25.90 24.60 -9.24
CA ASP A 246 -26.58 24.36 -10.53
C ASP A 246 -25.67 23.58 -11.49
N ASP A 247 -26.25 23.04 -12.56
CA ASP A 247 -25.54 22.16 -13.49
C ASP A 247 -24.32 22.83 -14.12
N ASN A 248 -24.40 24.12 -14.44
CA ASN A 248 -23.29 24.84 -15.07
C ASN A 248 -22.08 24.96 -14.13
N LEU A 249 -22.30 25.42 -12.90
CA LEU A 249 -21.20 25.56 -11.94
C LEU A 249 -20.69 24.20 -11.49
N ARG A 250 -21.57 23.20 -11.34
CA ARG A 250 -21.18 21.82 -11.06
C ARG A 250 -20.20 21.30 -12.11
N SER A 251 -20.54 21.41 -13.39
CA SER A 251 -19.63 20.98 -14.48
C SER A 251 -18.28 21.69 -14.43
N ARG A 252 -18.27 23.01 -14.22
CA ARG A 252 -17.00 23.77 -14.13
C ARG A 252 -16.13 23.36 -12.94
N VAL A 253 -16.77 23.12 -11.78
CA VAL A 253 -16.11 22.64 -10.57
C VAL A 253 -15.50 21.26 -10.79
N GLU A 254 -16.28 20.33 -11.37
CA GLU A 254 -15.84 18.97 -11.66
C GLU A 254 -14.70 18.94 -12.69
N GLU A 255 -14.82 19.70 -13.78
CA GLU A 255 -13.78 19.84 -14.82
C GLU A 255 -12.47 20.37 -14.24
N THR A 256 -12.54 21.43 -13.42
CA THR A 256 -11.37 22.05 -12.79
C THR A 256 -10.69 21.09 -11.82
N ALA A 257 -11.47 20.40 -10.98
CA ALA A 257 -10.94 19.42 -10.03
C ALA A 257 -10.30 18.21 -10.75
N LEU A 258 -10.94 17.69 -11.80
CA LEU A 258 -10.39 16.59 -12.60
C LEU A 258 -9.11 17.00 -13.35
N ALA A 259 -9.06 18.24 -13.86
CA ALA A 259 -7.86 18.77 -14.51
C ALA A 259 -6.71 18.88 -13.51
N ALA A 260 -6.95 19.38 -12.30
CA ALA A 260 -5.97 19.44 -11.22
C ALA A 260 -5.46 18.06 -10.80
N PHE A 261 -6.39 17.11 -10.61
CA PHE A 261 -6.08 15.72 -10.25
C PHE A 261 -5.14 15.06 -11.27
N ARG A 262 -5.42 15.27 -12.57
CA ARG A 262 -4.59 14.76 -13.67
C ARG A 262 -3.25 15.48 -13.78
N ALA A 263 -3.23 16.80 -13.70
CA ALA A 263 -2.01 17.62 -13.84
C ALA A 263 -0.93 17.23 -12.81
N LEU A 264 -1.35 16.90 -11.59
CA LEU A 264 -0.45 16.50 -10.51
C LEU A 264 -0.12 15.01 -10.50
N GLY A 265 -0.83 14.20 -11.30
CA GLY A 265 -0.64 12.76 -11.39
C GLY A 265 -1.20 12.00 -10.18
N LEU A 266 -2.34 12.45 -9.63
CA LEU A 266 -3.05 11.69 -8.60
C LEU A 266 -3.65 10.40 -9.20
N ARG A 267 -3.86 9.40 -8.34
CA ARG A 267 -4.49 8.11 -8.67
C ARG A 267 -5.23 7.55 -7.46
N GLY A 268 -6.17 6.64 -7.70
CA GLY A 268 -6.92 5.98 -6.63
C GLY A 268 -7.96 6.88 -5.97
N TYR A 269 -7.53 7.89 -5.22
CA TYR A 269 -8.41 8.90 -4.62
C TYR A 269 -7.64 10.18 -4.28
N GLY A 270 -8.37 11.25 -3.97
CA GLY A 270 -7.80 12.52 -3.54
C GLY A 270 -8.86 13.62 -3.45
N ARG A 271 -8.52 14.76 -2.86
CA ARG A 271 -9.43 15.89 -2.68
C ARG A 271 -8.83 17.17 -3.23
N VAL A 272 -9.59 17.87 -4.06
CA VAL A 272 -9.20 19.18 -4.59
C VAL A 272 -10.04 20.24 -3.89
N ASP A 273 -9.37 21.21 -3.29
CA ASP A 273 -10.01 22.32 -2.58
C ASP A 273 -10.03 23.54 -3.50
N LEU A 274 -11.21 24.14 -3.65
CA LEU A 274 -11.48 25.21 -4.61
C LEU A 274 -12.06 26.43 -3.91
N ARG A 275 -11.80 27.62 -4.45
CA ARG A 275 -12.65 28.80 -4.22
C ARG A 275 -13.31 29.27 -5.50
N VAL A 276 -14.59 29.64 -5.40
CA VAL A 276 -15.39 30.12 -6.54
C VAL A 276 -15.65 31.61 -6.39
N ASP A 277 -15.11 32.42 -7.31
CA ASP A 277 -15.26 33.87 -7.29
C ASP A 277 -16.69 34.35 -7.64
N ALA A 278 -16.94 35.66 -7.56
CA ALA A 278 -18.21 36.28 -7.93
C ALA A 278 -18.59 36.09 -9.42
N ARG A 279 -17.62 35.80 -10.30
CA ARG A 279 -17.83 35.45 -11.72
C ARG A 279 -18.05 33.95 -11.92
N ARG A 280 -18.22 33.21 -10.82
CA ARG A 280 -18.44 31.77 -10.76
C ARG A 280 -17.26 30.96 -11.30
N ILE A 281 -16.05 31.51 -11.30
CA ILE A 281 -14.83 30.82 -11.72
C ILE A 281 -14.25 30.02 -10.54
N PRO A 282 -14.16 28.69 -10.64
CA PRO A 282 -13.45 27.88 -9.65
C PRO A 282 -11.94 28.03 -9.81
N PHE A 283 -11.25 28.28 -8.71
CA PHE A 283 -9.79 28.34 -8.60
C PHE A 283 -9.30 27.27 -7.64
N VAL A 284 -8.30 26.49 -8.03
CA VAL A 284 -7.66 25.51 -7.15
C VAL A 284 -6.83 26.24 -6.11
N ILE A 285 -7.17 26.04 -4.84
CA ILE A 285 -6.44 26.62 -3.70
C ILE A 285 -5.57 25.59 -2.98
N ASP A 286 -5.93 24.30 -3.05
CA ASP A 286 -5.14 23.20 -2.51
C ASP A 286 -5.46 21.85 -3.15
N VAL A 287 -4.53 20.90 -3.07
CA VAL A 287 -4.75 19.51 -3.52
C VAL A 287 -4.19 18.53 -2.51
N ASN A 288 -5.07 17.70 -1.96
CA ASN A 288 -4.77 16.72 -0.93
C ASN A 288 -4.72 15.32 -1.58
N PRO A 289 -3.52 14.75 -1.79
CA PRO A 289 -3.36 13.45 -2.46
C PRO A 289 -3.69 12.25 -1.58
N ASN A 290 -3.74 12.45 -0.26
CA ASN A 290 -4.02 11.43 0.73
C ASN A 290 -4.94 11.99 1.84
N PRO A 291 -6.17 12.41 1.50
CA PRO A 291 -7.06 13.07 2.46
C PRO A 291 -7.51 12.09 3.56
N ALA A 292 -7.75 12.62 4.77
CA ALA A 292 -8.31 11.87 5.89
C ALA A 292 -9.56 11.04 5.50
N LEU A 293 -9.56 9.79 5.94
CA LEU A 293 -10.60 8.78 5.65
C LEU A 293 -11.43 8.37 6.88
N ALA A 294 -11.32 9.09 7.99
CA ALA A 294 -12.20 8.90 9.15
C ALA A 294 -13.68 8.97 8.73
N ARG A 295 -14.58 8.32 9.48
CA ARG A 295 -15.99 8.15 9.07
C ARG A 295 -16.75 9.46 8.92
N ASP A 296 -16.36 10.47 9.69
CA ASP A 296 -16.87 11.82 9.72
C ASP A 296 -16.03 12.80 8.89
N ALA A 297 -14.90 12.37 8.32
CA ALA A 297 -14.07 13.20 7.46
C ALA A 297 -14.81 13.57 6.16
N GLY A 298 -14.47 14.74 5.61
CA GLY A 298 -15.14 15.29 4.42
C GLY A 298 -15.16 14.34 3.21
N PHE A 299 -14.13 13.50 3.03
CA PHE A 299 -14.08 12.53 1.94
C PHE A 299 -15.14 11.42 2.12
N ALA A 300 -15.26 10.87 3.33
CA ALA A 300 -16.26 9.86 3.69
C ALA A 300 -17.70 10.41 3.55
N LEU A 301 -17.92 11.64 4.02
CA LEU A 301 -19.22 12.31 3.91
C LEU A 301 -19.60 12.55 2.45
N ALA A 302 -18.66 12.98 1.60
CA ALA A 302 -18.88 13.14 0.16
C ALA A 302 -19.25 11.81 -0.50
N ALA A 303 -18.58 10.71 -0.13
CA ALA A 303 -18.90 9.37 -0.62
C ALA A 303 -20.30 8.92 -0.20
N GLY A 304 -20.68 9.13 1.06
CA GLY A 304 -22.01 8.81 1.59
C GLY A 304 -23.13 9.54 0.83
N ARG A 305 -22.94 10.84 0.53
CA ARG A 305 -23.86 11.64 -0.32
C ARG A 305 -23.98 11.08 -1.74
N ALA A 306 -22.97 10.36 -2.23
CA ALA A 306 -22.97 9.69 -3.52
C ALA A 306 -23.58 8.26 -3.49
N GLY A 307 -24.15 7.85 -2.34
CA GLY A 307 -24.69 6.51 -2.12
C GLY A 307 -23.63 5.43 -1.87
N LEU A 308 -22.39 5.83 -1.55
CA LEU A 308 -21.29 4.91 -1.26
C LEU A 308 -21.09 4.88 0.26
N ASP A 309 -21.53 3.80 0.92
CA ASP A 309 -21.27 3.64 2.34
C ASP A 309 -19.76 3.50 2.62
N TRP A 310 -19.35 3.80 3.85
CA TRP A 310 -17.95 3.90 4.22
C TRP A 310 -17.18 2.57 4.05
N ASP A 311 -17.80 1.44 4.39
CA ASP A 311 -17.15 0.13 4.26
C ASP A 311 -16.94 -0.21 2.77
N THR A 312 -17.91 0.11 1.91
CA THR A 312 -17.79 -0.03 0.45
C THR A 312 -16.73 0.92 -0.13
N LEU A 313 -16.65 2.16 0.37
CA LEU A 313 -15.61 3.11 -0.05
C LEU A 313 -14.21 2.56 0.22
N VAL A 314 -13.97 2.09 1.45
CA VAL A 314 -12.70 1.52 1.89
C VAL A 314 -12.32 0.31 1.04
N GLU A 315 -13.25 -0.62 0.82
CA GLU A 315 -13.00 -1.76 -0.06
C GLU A 315 -12.65 -1.32 -1.49
N ARG A 316 -13.36 -0.34 -2.03
CA ARG A 316 -13.14 0.13 -3.40
C ARG A 316 -11.75 0.75 -3.58
N ILE A 317 -11.29 1.54 -2.60
CA ILE A 317 -9.91 2.07 -2.59
C ILE A 317 -8.89 0.92 -2.58
N ALA A 318 -9.12 -0.13 -1.78
CA ALA A 318 -8.24 -1.29 -1.72
C ALA A 318 -8.22 -2.10 -3.03
N LEU A 319 -9.39 -2.34 -3.62
CA LEU A 319 -9.54 -3.09 -4.88
C LEU A 319 -8.90 -2.34 -6.05
N GLU A 320 -9.02 -1.02 -6.06
CA GLU A 320 -8.37 -0.16 -7.04
C GLU A 320 -6.85 -0.30 -6.97
N ALA A 321 -6.27 -0.28 -5.77
CA ALA A 321 -4.85 -0.56 -5.57
C ALA A 321 -4.44 -1.98 -6.01
N ALA A 322 -5.32 -2.97 -5.83
CA ALA A 322 -5.08 -4.34 -6.26
C ALA A 322 -4.87 -4.47 -7.78
N THR A 323 -5.41 -3.55 -8.59
CA THR A 323 -5.18 -3.54 -10.05
C THR A 323 -3.71 -3.29 -10.43
N ARG A 324 -2.96 -2.62 -9.54
CA ARG A 324 -1.52 -2.35 -9.67
C ARG A 324 -0.65 -3.44 -9.07
N MET A 325 -1.23 -4.50 -8.51
CA MET A 325 -0.45 -5.66 -8.08
C MET A 325 0.45 -6.08 -9.23
N PRO A 326 1.77 -6.22 -8.99
CA PRO A 326 2.64 -6.74 -10.02
C PRO A 326 2.02 -8.05 -10.47
N LYS A 327 1.65 -8.13 -11.76
CA LYS A 327 1.08 -9.35 -12.35
C LYS A 327 2.01 -10.46 -11.90
N ARG A 328 1.51 -11.36 -11.05
CA ARG A 328 2.28 -12.49 -10.54
C ARG A 328 2.85 -13.17 -11.77
N LYS A 329 4.14 -12.93 -12.05
CA LYS A 329 4.80 -13.57 -13.17
C LYS A 329 4.78 -15.03 -12.79
N THR A 330 3.90 -15.81 -13.42
CA THR A 330 4.07 -17.25 -13.54
C THR A 330 5.51 -17.42 -14.02
N LEU A 331 6.41 -17.90 -13.17
CA LEU A 331 7.69 -18.39 -13.69
C LEU A 331 7.29 -19.49 -14.65
N GLY A 332 7.58 -19.29 -15.92
CA GLY A 332 7.48 -20.37 -16.88
C GLY A 332 8.44 -21.49 -16.47
N PRO A 333 8.22 -22.72 -16.94
CA PRO A 333 9.14 -23.84 -16.73
C PRO A 333 10.59 -23.55 -17.18
N ASP A 334 10.81 -22.53 -18.02
CA ASP A 334 12.11 -22.20 -18.62
C ASP A 334 12.96 -21.17 -17.85
N ARG A 335 12.59 -20.77 -16.61
CA ARG A 335 13.29 -19.71 -15.86
C ARG A 335 13.96 -20.13 -14.54
N VAL A 336 13.88 -21.41 -14.18
CA VAL A 336 14.73 -21.97 -13.13
C VAL A 336 15.71 -22.96 -13.75
N SER A 337 16.95 -22.95 -13.27
CA SER A 337 17.93 -23.97 -13.62
C SER A 337 17.75 -25.13 -12.66
N LEU A 338 17.54 -26.33 -13.19
CA LEU A 338 17.47 -27.54 -12.38
C LEU A 338 18.88 -28.13 -12.27
N VAL A 339 19.48 -28.03 -11.10
CA VAL A 339 20.88 -28.38 -10.85
C VAL A 339 20.98 -29.49 -9.79
N PRO A 340 22.11 -30.22 -9.73
CA PRO A 340 22.44 -31.06 -8.59
C PRO A 340 22.56 -30.23 -7.30
N LEU A 341 22.37 -30.88 -6.16
CA LEU A 341 22.65 -30.27 -4.86
C LEU A 341 24.14 -29.89 -4.75
N ARG A 342 24.43 -28.78 -4.07
CA ARG A 342 25.78 -28.29 -3.82
C ARG A 342 25.86 -27.72 -2.40
N ILE A 343 27.08 -27.62 -1.88
CA ILE A 343 27.32 -27.16 -0.50
C ILE A 343 26.81 -25.74 -0.24
N ASP A 344 26.82 -24.88 -1.26
CA ASP A 344 26.33 -23.49 -1.19
C ASP A 344 24.80 -23.40 -1.09
N HIS A 345 24.06 -24.45 -1.45
CA HIS A 345 22.60 -24.49 -1.31
C HIS A 345 22.13 -24.71 0.12
N ARG A 346 22.97 -25.33 0.96
CA ARG A 346 22.56 -25.90 2.26
C ARG A 346 21.74 -24.94 3.12
N GLU A 347 22.27 -23.75 3.37
CA GLU A 347 21.61 -22.76 4.24
C GLU A 347 20.35 -22.18 3.62
N GLU A 348 20.34 -21.96 2.29
CA GLU A 348 19.17 -21.45 1.58
C GLU A 348 18.03 -22.47 1.61
N LEU A 349 18.32 -23.75 1.35
CA LEU A 349 17.31 -24.81 1.43
C LEU A 349 16.72 -24.93 2.83
N LEU A 350 17.55 -24.91 3.88
CA LEU A 350 17.08 -24.93 5.26
C LEU A 350 16.23 -23.70 5.61
N ALA A 351 16.59 -22.52 5.11
CA ALA A 351 15.77 -21.33 5.26
C ALA A 351 14.39 -21.50 4.61
N HIS A 352 14.32 -22.11 3.42
CA HIS A 352 13.06 -22.38 2.73
C HIS A 352 12.19 -23.38 3.49
N VAL A 353 12.76 -24.47 4.02
CA VAL A 353 12.00 -25.43 4.85
C VAL A 353 11.36 -24.71 6.04
N ARG A 354 12.12 -23.89 6.77
CA ARG A 354 11.61 -23.09 7.90
C ARG A 354 10.52 -22.11 7.46
N ALA A 355 10.74 -21.39 6.36
CA ALA A 355 9.83 -20.36 5.87
C ALA A 355 8.46 -20.91 5.47
N THR A 356 8.35 -22.20 5.12
CA THR A 356 7.05 -22.80 4.79
C THR A 356 6.08 -22.87 5.97
N GLY A 357 6.60 -22.89 7.20
CA GLY A 357 5.78 -23.08 8.42
C GLY A 357 5.06 -24.42 8.50
N ALA A 358 5.38 -25.38 7.61
CA ALA A 358 4.73 -26.69 7.55
C ALA A 358 5.41 -27.77 8.41
N PHE A 359 6.66 -27.52 8.84
CA PHE A 359 7.51 -28.47 9.53
C PHE A 359 7.60 -28.14 11.03
N ARG A 360 7.58 -29.17 11.86
CA ARG A 360 7.91 -29.10 13.29
C ARG A 360 9.43 -29.04 13.51
N ASP A 361 9.86 -28.68 14.72
CA ASP A 361 11.29 -28.57 15.05
C ASP A 361 12.05 -29.89 14.84
N ASP A 362 11.44 -31.04 15.16
CA ASP A 362 12.00 -32.37 14.90
C ASP A 362 12.12 -32.66 13.39
N GLU A 363 11.15 -32.21 12.59
CA GLU A 363 11.17 -32.39 11.14
C GLU A 363 12.20 -31.46 10.45
N LEU A 364 12.48 -30.30 11.04
CA LEU A 364 13.56 -29.41 10.58
C LEU A 364 14.95 -30.03 10.80
N GLU A 365 15.13 -30.77 11.90
CA GLU A 365 16.36 -31.53 12.13
C GLU A 365 16.54 -32.63 11.09
N VAL A 366 15.47 -33.38 10.78
CA VAL A 366 15.48 -34.41 9.72
C VAL A 366 15.76 -33.78 8.34
N ALA A 367 15.21 -32.60 8.03
CA ALA A 367 15.53 -31.86 6.79
C ALA A 367 17.01 -31.53 6.66
N ARG A 368 17.63 -31.12 7.76
CA ARG A 368 19.08 -30.88 7.80
C ARG A 368 19.87 -32.16 7.58
N GLU A 369 19.51 -33.24 8.26
CA GLU A 369 20.19 -34.54 8.11
C GLU A 369 20.09 -35.08 6.69
N LEU A 370 18.92 -35.02 6.04
CA LEU A 370 18.76 -35.47 4.66
C LEU A 370 19.60 -34.65 3.67
N ILE A 371 19.64 -33.32 3.84
CA ILE A 371 20.47 -32.44 2.99
C ILE A 371 21.95 -32.78 3.19
N ASP A 372 22.39 -32.96 4.45
CA ASP A 372 23.77 -33.28 4.79
C ASP A 372 24.19 -34.66 4.23
N GLU A 373 23.32 -35.67 4.30
CA GLU A 373 23.56 -36.98 3.67
C GLU A 373 23.60 -36.90 2.14
N GLY A 374 22.73 -36.09 1.53
CA GLY A 374 22.76 -35.83 0.08
C GLY A 374 24.07 -35.18 -0.37
N LEU A 375 24.57 -34.20 0.40
CA LEU A 375 25.86 -33.56 0.15
C LEU A 375 27.03 -34.53 0.30
N LYS A 376 27.01 -35.36 1.35
CA LYS A 376 28.02 -36.39 1.59
C LYS A 376 28.07 -37.42 0.46
N ALA A 377 26.91 -37.86 -0.03
CA ALA A 377 26.86 -38.82 -1.13
C ALA A 377 27.42 -38.24 -2.44
N LEU A 378 27.31 -36.93 -2.66
CA LEU A 378 27.93 -36.24 -3.79
C LEU A 378 29.45 -36.13 -3.63
N ASP A 379 29.94 -35.82 -2.43
CA ASP A 379 31.38 -35.76 -2.13
C ASP A 379 32.06 -37.13 -2.29
N GLU A 380 31.34 -38.20 -1.94
CA GLU A 380 31.79 -39.59 -2.09
C GLU A 380 31.55 -40.17 -3.50
N GLU A 381 31.05 -39.38 -4.46
CA GLU A 381 30.72 -39.81 -5.84
C GLU A 381 29.86 -41.09 -5.91
N ARG A 382 28.92 -41.25 -4.97
CA ARG A 382 28.07 -42.45 -4.91
C ARG A 382 27.19 -42.54 -6.15
N GLU A 383 27.34 -43.62 -6.91
CA GLU A 383 26.55 -43.88 -8.13
C GLU A 383 25.04 -44.02 -7.83
N HIS A 384 24.70 -44.53 -6.65
CA HIS A 384 23.33 -44.80 -6.21
C HIS A 384 23.09 -44.34 -4.76
N PRO A 385 22.89 -43.04 -4.52
CA PRO A 385 22.60 -42.54 -3.18
C PRO A 385 21.20 -42.96 -2.73
N ASP A 386 21.04 -43.13 -1.42
CA ASP A 386 19.75 -43.37 -0.77
C ASP A 386 18.81 -42.16 -0.91
N TYR A 387 19.39 -40.95 -0.87
CA TYR A 387 18.68 -39.69 -1.06
C TYR A 387 19.30 -38.90 -2.21
N GLU A 388 18.50 -38.63 -3.23
CA GLU A 388 18.88 -37.83 -4.39
C GLU A 388 18.13 -36.50 -4.39
N PHE A 389 18.82 -35.45 -4.81
CA PHE A 389 18.29 -34.09 -4.83
C PHE A 389 18.26 -33.50 -6.24
N VAL A 390 17.16 -32.81 -6.55
CA VAL A 390 17.11 -31.80 -7.62
C VAL A 390 16.86 -30.46 -6.96
N VAL A 391 17.72 -29.49 -7.22
CA VAL A 391 17.58 -28.12 -6.74
C VAL A 391 17.14 -27.22 -7.89
N ALA A 392 16.15 -26.36 -7.64
CA ALA A 392 15.76 -25.30 -8.57
C ALA A 392 16.49 -24.02 -8.18
N GLU A 393 17.28 -23.47 -9.11
CA GLU A 393 17.97 -22.20 -8.95
C GLU A 393 17.32 -21.08 -9.78
N HIS A 394 17.27 -19.88 -9.21
CA HIS A 394 16.91 -18.65 -9.90
C HIS A 394 17.91 -17.55 -9.52
N ASP A 395 18.50 -16.88 -10.52
CA ASP A 395 19.52 -15.84 -10.34
C ASP A 395 20.66 -16.24 -9.38
N GLY A 396 21.10 -17.50 -9.48
CA GLY A 396 22.20 -18.06 -8.69
C GLY A 396 21.84 -18.44 -7.24
N ARG A 397 20.55 -18.40 -6.87
CA ARG A 397 20.06 -18.81 -5.55
C ARG A 397 19.14 -20.01 -5.64
N ALA A 398 19.23 -20.93 -4.69
CA ALA A 398 18.28 -22.01 -4.54
C ALA A 398 16.91 -21.44 -4.15
N VAL A 399 15.86 -21.83 -4.88
CA VAL A 399 14.47 -21.41 -4.65
C VAL A 399 13.53 -22.58 -4.36
N GLY A 400 14.06 -23.80 -4.33
CA GLY A 400 13.34 -25.01 -3.96
C GLY A 400 14.13 -26.27 -4.27
N TYR A 401 13.68 -27.40 -3.75
CA TYR A 401 14.28 -28.70 -4.00
C TYR A 401 13.24 -29.84 -3.98
N ALA A 402 13.58 -30.95 -4.62
CA ALA A 402 12.94 -32.25 -4.42
C ALA A 402 14.00 -33.26 -3.94
N CYS A 403 13.68 -33.95 -2.85
CA CYS A 403 14.45 -35.06 -2.30
C CYS A 403 13.66 -36.36 -2.54
N PHE A 404 14.28 -37.34 -3.19
CA PHE A 404 13.67 -38.61 -3.55
C PHE A 404 14.71 -39.73 -3.56
N GLY A 405 14.28 -40.98 -3.46
CA GLY A 405 15.19 -42.13 -3.40
C GLY A 405 14.50 -43.45 -3.68
N LEU A 406 15.28 -44.52 -3.86
CA LEU A 406 14.72 -45.86 -4.01
C LEU A 406 14.17 -46.30 -2.65
N ALA A 407 12.89 -46.66 -2.60
CA ALA A 407 12.27 -47.14 -1.37
C ALA A 407 13.01 -48.41 -0.89
N SER A 408 13.33 -48.46 0.39
CA SER A 408 14.08 -49.57 0.99
C SER A 408 13.46 -50.92 0.65
N LEU A 409 14.30 -51.86 0.22
CA LEU A 409 13.90 -53.23 -0.17
C LEU A 409 12.93 -53.31 -1.36
N SER A 410 12.76 -52.23 -2.13
CA SER A 410 11.94 -52.23 -3.32
C SER A 410 12.76 -52.48 -4.60
N ASP A 411 12.07 -53.00 -5.61
CA ASP A 411 12.55 -53.02 -7.00
C ASP A 411 11.72 -51.99 -7.78
N GLY A 412 12.34 -50.88 -8.16
CA GLY A 412 11.70 -49.85 -8.99
C GLY A 412 10.57 -49.04 -8.31
N PHE A 413 10.53 -48.96 -6.98
CA PHE A 413 9.60 -48.07 -6.27
C PHE A 413 10.39 -46.93 -5.63
N PHE A 414 10.08 -45.68 -5.96
CA PHE A 414 10.79 -44.52 -5.44
C PHE A 414 9.90 -43.72 -4.50
N ASP A 415 10.47 -43.27 -3.39
CA ASP A 415 9.84 -42.35 -2.46
C ASP A 415 10.24 -40.92 -2.84
N LEU A 416 9.26 -40.03 -2.94
CA LEU A 416 9.45 -38.59 -2.88
C LEU A 416 9.36 -38.20 -1.41
N TYR A 417 10.51 -38.14 -0.74
CA TYR A 417 10.59 -37.77 0.68
C TYR A 417 10.04 -36.38 0.90
N TRP A 418 10.60 -35.37 0.21
CA TRP A 418 10.15 -33.99 0.33
C TRP A 418 10.25 -33.20 -0.97
N ILE A 419 9.31 -32.29 -1.15
CA ILE A 419 9.38 -31.25 -2.17
C ILE A 419 9.05 -29.91 -1.53
N VAL A 420 10.00 -28.98 -1.62
CA VAL A 420 9.93 -27.68 -0.95
C VAL A 420 10.21 -26.59 -1.97
N VAL A 421 9.42 -25.53 -1.92
CA VAL A 421 9.59 -24.34 -2.74
C VAL A 421 9.47 -23.13 -1.82
N ASP A 422 10.39 -22.17 -1.99
CA ASP A 422 10.36 -20.89 -1.28
C ASP A 422 8.93 -20.30 -1.34
N PRO A 423 8.28 -20.01 -0.20
CA PRO A 423 6.95 -19.41 -0.14
C PRO A 423 6.77 -18.17 -1.03
N HIS A 424 7.82 -17.37 -1.22
CA HIS A 424 7.79 -16.17 -2.08
C HIS A 424 7.75 -16.51 -3.57
N THR A 425 8.16 -17.72 -3.94
CA THR A 425 8.19 -18.23 -5.32
C THR A 425 7.20 -19.37 -5.60
N GLN A 426 6.42 -19.81 -4.61
CA GLN A 426 5.33 -20.79 -4.79
C GLN A 426 4.26 -20.32 -5.78
N GLY A 427 3.53 -21.29 -6.36
CA GLY A 427 2.53 -21.04 -7.39
C GLY A 427 3.10 -20.68 -8.76
N ARG A 428 4.43 -20.67 -8.91
CA ARG A 428 5.13 -20.31 -10.16
C ARG A 428 5.63 -21.53 -10.95
N GLY A 429 5.00 -22.70 -10.81
CA GLY A 429 5.40 -23.91 -11.56
C GLY A 429 6.73 -24.57 -11.16
N ILE A 430 7.50 -23.98 -10.22
CA ILE A 430 8.77 -24.55 -9.72
C ILE A 430 8.55 -25.96 -9.16
N GLY A 431 7.57 -26.14 -8.28
CA GLY A 431 7.25 -27.45 -7.70
C GLY A 431 6.92 -28.49 -8.77
N ARG A 432 6.21 -28.11 -9.85
CA ARG A 432 5.93 -29.03 -10.96
C ARG A 432 7.20 -29.38 -11.76
N SER A 433 8.13 -28.44 -11.89
CA SER A 433 9.41 -28.64 -12.58
C SER A 433 10.33 -29.56 -11.78
N LEU A 434 10.44 -29.35 -10.47
CA LEU A 434 11.13 -30.21 -9.51
C LEU A 434 10.55 -31.63 -9.52
N LEU A 435 9.22 -31.75 -9.44
CA LEU A 435 8.52 -33.04 -9.44
C LEU A 435 8.79 -33.81 -10.74
N ARG A 436 8.67 -33.17 -11.91
CA ARG A 436 9.00 -33.78 -13.21
C ARG A 436 10.46 -34.20 -13.32
N ALA A 437 11.36 -33.45 -12.72
CA ALA A 437 12.78 -33.80 -12.72
C ALA A 437 13.04 -35.04 -11.86
N ALA A 438 12.44 -35.12 -10.66
CA ALA A 438 12.48 -36.31 -9.83
C ALA A 438 11.89 -37.54 -10.56
N GLU A 439 10.72 -37.39 -11.20
CA GLU A 439 10.09 -38.43 -12.03
C GLU A 439 11.06 -38.95 -13.10
N LYS A 440 11.69 -38.03 -13.86
CA LYS A 440 12.62 -38.38 -14.95
C LYS A 440 13.86 -39.11 -14.43
N ARG A 441 14.43 -38.67 -13.30
CA ARG A 441 15.63 -39.29 -12.72
C ARG A 441 15.33 -40.66 -12.11
N ALA A 442 14.21 -40.79 -11.40
CA ALA A 442 13.73 -42.09 -10.91
C ALA A 442 13.49 -43.08 -12.07
N ALA A 443 12.83 -42.64 -13.15
CA ALA A 443 12.60 -43.48 -14.34
C ALA A 443 13.91 -43.94 -15.00
N ALA A 444 14.90 -43.03 -15.11
CA ALA A 444 16.22 -43.36 -15.66
C ALA A 444 16.96 -44.44 -14.83
N ARG A 445 16.60 -44.61 -13.55
CA ARG A 445 17.11 -45.66 -12.65
C ARG A 445 16.21 -46.89 -12.58
N GLY A 446 15.34 -47.10 -13.57
CA GLY A 446 14.43 -48.24 -13.61
C GLY A 446 13.21 -48.12 -12.67
N GLY A 447 12.93 -46.91 -12.17
CA GLY A 447 11.74 -46.63 -11.37
C GLY A 447 10.47 -46.88 -12.18
N ARG A 448 9.56 -47.68 -11.62
CA ARG A 448 8.20 -47.94 -12.11
C ARG A 448 7.18 -47.01 -11.47
N TRP A 449 7.44 -46.56 -10.24
CA TRP A 449 6.58 -45.67 -9.48
C TRP A 449 7.39 -44.62 -8.73
N LEU A 450 6.85 -43.40 -8.65
CA LEU A 450 7.26 -42.39 -7.69
C LEU A 450 6.07 -42.10 -6.77
N VAL A 451 6.28 -42.23 -5.46
CA VAL A 451 5.23 -42.11 -4.45
C VAL A 451 5.58 -41.06 -3.42
N ALA A 452 4.63 -40.18 -3.14
CA ALA A 452 4.71 -39.15 -2.13
C ALA A 452 3.73 -39.47 -1.00
N GLU A 453 4.16 -39.16 0.23
CA GLU A 453 3.36 -39.33 1.43
C GLU A 453 2.93 -37.95 1.94
N THR A 454 1.69 -37.84 2.41
CA THR A 454 1.20 -36.55 2.95
C THR A 454 0.11 -36.76 4.01
N SER A 455 -0.03 -35.77 4.89
CA SER A 455 -1.04 -35.74 5.96
C SER A 455 -2.47 -35.66 5.41
N GLY A 456 -3.42 -36.23 6.14
CA GLY A 456 -4.87 -36.15 5.89
C GLY A 456 -5.52 -34.87 6.40
N MET A 457 -4.80 -34.03 7.16
CA MET A 457 -5.38 -32.82 7.75
C MET A 457 -5.87 -31.81 6.69
N PRO A 458 -6.87 -30.97 7.01
CA PRO A 458 -7.35 -29.91 6.10
C PRO A 458 -6.25 -28.94 5.64
N SER A 459 -5.28 -28.64 6.51
CA SER A 459 -4.14 -27.76 6.18
C SER A 459 -3.28 -28.27 5.02
N TYR A 460 -3.29 -29.58 4.74
CA TYR A 460 -2.54 -30.21 3.66
C TYR A 460 -3.34 -30.37 2.35
N GLU A 461 -4.56 -29.82 2.25
CA GLU A 461 -5.37 -29.96 1.02
C GLU A 461 -4.69 -29.34 -0.21
N ALA A 462 -3.98 -28.22 -0.04
CA ALA A 462 -3.21 -27.62 -1.14
C ALA A 462 -2.14 -28.58 -1.70
N THR A 463 -1.45 -29.31 -0.81
CA THR A 463 -0.45 -30.33 -1.18
C THR A 463 -1.08 -31.49 -1.94
N ARG A 464 -2.24 -31.99 -1.47
CA ARG A 464 -2.99 -33.06 -2.16
C ARG A 464 -3.50 -32.61 -3.52
N ALA A 465 -4.03 -31.39 -3.60
CA ALA A 465 -4.47 -30.80 -4.86
C ALA A 465 -3.30 -30.65 -5.86
N PHE A 466 -2.11 -30.28 -5.39
CA PHE A 466 -0.89 -30.22 -6.21
C PHE A 466 -0.52 -31.58 -6.81
N TYR A 467 -0.57 -32.67 -6.03
CA TYR A 467 -0.30 -34.01 -6.53
C TYR A 467 -1.34 -34.47 -7.56
N ARG A 468 -2.64 -34.29 -7.28
CA ARG A 468 -3.72 -34.61 -8.24
C ARG A 468 -3.56 -33.84 -9.54
N ALA A 469 -3.27 -32.54 -9.46
CA ALA A 469 -3.03 -31.68 -10.63
C ALA A 469 -1.75 -32.02 -11.40
N SER A 470 -0.86 -32.82 -10.81
CA SER A 470 0.38 -33.31 -11.43
C SER A 470 0.26 -34.77 -11.92
N GLY A 471 -0.95 -35.33 -11.90
CA GLY A 471 -1.26 -36.66 -12.41
C GLY A 471 -0.97 -37.81 -11.44
N TYR A 472 -0.77 -37.51 -10.16
CA TYR A 472 -0.67 -38.53 -9.11
C TYR A 472 -2.08 -38.96 -8.69
N VAL A 473 -2.22 -40.25 -8.40
CA VAL A 473 -3.45 -40.86 -7.90
C VAL A 473 -3.28 -41.25 -6.43
N GLU A 474 -4.36 -41.17 -5.65
CA GLU A 474 -4.37 -41.69 -4.28
C GLU A 474 -4.30 -43.22 -4.35
N LEU A 475 -3.20 -43.80 -3.87
CA LEU A 475 -2.97 -45.25 -3.86
C LEU A 475 -3.58 -45.92 -2.63
N GLY A 476 -3.69 -45.18 -1.54
CA GLY A 476 -4.21 -45.69 -0.29
C GLY A 476 -4.05 -44.71 0.85
N ARG A 477 -4.59 -45.11 1.99
CA ARG A 477 -4.58 -44.33 3.22
C ARG A 477 -4.40 -45.23 4.42
N LEU A 478 -3.54 -44.81 5.35
CA LEU A 478 -3.42 -45.40 6.68
C LEU A 478 -4.08 -44.46 7.67
N PRO A 479 -5.22 -44.84 8.27
CA PRO A 479 -5.95 -43.98 9.17
C PRO A 479 -5.13 -43.71 10.44
N GLU A 480 -5.16 -42.45 10.91
CA GLU A 480 -4.54 -42.01 12.17
C GLU A 480 -3.04 -42.37 12.33
N PHE A 481 -2.30 -42.48 11.22
CA PHE A 481 -0.89 -42.89 11.23
C PHE A 481 0.02 -41.90 11.98
N TYR A 482 -0.14 -40.60 11.72
CA TYR A 482 0.72 -39.58 12.34
C TYR A 482 0.27 -39.28 13.77
N ARG A 483 -1.05 -39.24 13.98
CA ARG A 483 -1.76 -39.04 15.27
C ARG A 483 -3.26 -39.23 15.06
N ALA A 484 -4.02 -39.21 16.16
CA ALA A 484 -5.48 -39.25 16.12
C ALA A 484 -6.04 -38.15 15.18
N GLY A 485 -6.92 -38.55 14.26
CA GLY A 485 -7.48 -37.67 13.21
C GLY A 485 -6.53 -37.23 12.09
N ASP A 486 -5.31 -37.78 12.01
CA ASP A 486 -4.31 -37.43 11.00
C ASP A 486 -3.81 -38.66 10.23
N ASP A 487 -4.46 -38.89 9.09
CA ASP A 487 -4.16 -40.01 8.21
C ASP A 487 -2.86 -39.81 7.45
N LYS A 488 -2.18 -40.91 7.09
CA LYS A 488 -1.14 -40.90 6.07
C LYS A 488 -1.72 -41.30 4.73
N ILE A 489 -1.65 -40.41 3.75
CA ILE A 489 -2.18 -40.61 2.40
C ILE A 489 -1.02 -40.80 1.43
N PHE A 490 -1.11 -41.84 0.60
CA PHE A 490 -0.12 -42.15 -0.42
C PHE A 490 -0.60 -41.65 -1.78
N PHE A 491 0.16 -40.76 -2.40
CA PHE A 491 -0.04 -40.32 -3.78
C PHE A 491 1.04 -40.93 -4.66
N GLY A 492 0.65 -41.66 -5.69
CA GLY A 492 1.60 -42.31 -6.59
C GLY A 492 1.40 -41.98 -8.05
N ARG A 493 2.48 -42.03 -8.82
CA ARG A 493 2.46 -41.94 -10.27
C ARG A 493 3.33 -43.02 -10.89
N ALA A 494 2.75 -43.77 -11.83
CA ALA A 494 3.51 -44.69 -12.65
C ALA A 494 4.45 -43.91 -13.58
N LEU A 495 5.73 -44.28 -13.54
CA LEU A 495 6.77 -43.73 -14.39
C LEU A 495 6.80 -44.53 -15.71
N ARG A 496 6.96 -43.84 -16.85
CA ARG A 496 6.97 -44.45 -18.18
C ARG A 496 8.32 -44.30 -18.84
#